data_AF-A0A920N9D9-F1
#
_entry.id   AF-A0A920N9D9-F1
#
_cell.length_a   1.000
_cell.length_b   1.000
_cell.length_c   1.000
_cell.angle_alpha   90.00
_cell.angle_beta   90.00
_cell.angle_gamma   90.00
#
_symmetry.space_group_name_H-M   'P 1'
#
loop_
_entity.id
_entity.type
_entity.pdbx_description
1 polymer ?
#
loop_
_entity_poly.entity_id
_entity_poly.type
_entity_poly.pdbx_seq_one_letter_code
_entity_poly.pdbx_strand_id
1 'polypeptide(L)'
;MTTARCALAVLLSCGLLSVASGETYTPGQKVNKDHRGFARPFLASHCVGCHGLKEPAGNLSLHDLGPVSEVNAGIWRRVWAQVTLKEMPPREMEQPPVVHRLQFSDWIVGELARVMRDKGGFRAHLDPNKANFVDHDLLFGPLPDGIKLAPTSSPSRLWRVTPQEHITRLNELINREPAFDPAKPGLRSHGDVVPTNHGGELKLYFGTDRIIKWQGGTVAYATRSRACLPSCRQRETTGWRTTPTSTRSTVLKRHRSWGSLKTSSATWPMAR
;
A
#
# COMPACT_ATOMS: atom_id res chain seq x y z
N MET A 1 -3.21 23.76 74.52
CA MET A 1 -4.31 23.91 73.53
C MET A 1 -3.80 24.88 72.48
N THR A 2 -3.60 24.62 71.19
CA THR A 2 -3.99 23.54 70.29
C THR A 2 -3.10 23.63 69.04
N THR A 3 -2.69 22.46 68.56
CA THR A 3 -2.05 22.10 67.29
C THR A 3 -2.32 22.99 66.06
N ALA A 4 -1.26 23.45 65.38
CA ALA A 4 -1.33 24.03 64.03
C ALA A 4 -0.33 23.36 63.07
N ARG A 5 -0.76 22.18 62.60
CA ARG A 5 -0.68 21.68 61.22
C ARG A 5 0.68 21.75 60.49
N CYS A 6 1.47 20.69 60.69
CA CYS A 6 2.33 20.09 59.68
C CYS A 6 1.47 19.65 58.47
N ALA A 7 1.52 20.35 57.33
CA ALA A 7 1.03 19.84 56.04
C ALA A 7 1.45 20.75 54.88
N LEU A 8 2.75 20.80 54.54
CA LEU A 8 3.18 21.40 53.27
C LEU A 8 4.52 20.80 52.83
N ALA A 9 4.54 19.49 52.61
CA ALA A 9 5.71 18.79 52.06
C ALA A 9 5.33 17.57 51.23
N VAL A 10 4.26 17.63 50.41
CA VAL A 10 3.92 16.54 49.47
C VAL A 10 3.23 17.10 48.22
N LEU A 11 3.83 18.05 47.50
CA LEU A 11 3.30 18.46 46.17
C LEU A 11 4.43 18.96 45.23
N LEU A 12 5.56 18.25 45.16
CA LEU A 12 6.62 18.58 44.17
C LEU A 12 7.40 17.36 43.67
N SER A 13 6.72 16.21 43.53
CA SER A 13 7.33 14.96 43.03
C SER A 13 6.58 14.32 41.85
N CYS A 14 5.58 14.99 41.28
CA CYS A 14 4.80 14.46 40.16
C CYS A 14 5.02 15.30 38.90
N GLY A 15 6.04 14.95 38.10
CA GLY A 15 6.31 15.68 36.85
C GLY A 15 7.44 15.17 35.96
N LEU A 16 8.24 14.21 36.39
CA LEU A 16 9.08 13.43 35.47
C LEU A 16 8.27 12.23 34.96
N LEU A 17 7.21 12.51 34.21
CA LEU A 17 6.79 11.57 33.18
C LEU A 17 7.96 11.51 32.21
N SER A 18 8.78 10.47 32.33
CA SER A 18 9.60 10.00 31.22
C SER A 18 8.66 9.91 30.03
N VAL A 19 8.77 10.86 29.11
CA VAL A 19 8.35 10.62 27.74
C VAL A 19 9.18 9.42 27.32
N ALA A 20 8.57 8.24 27.38
CA ALA A 20 9.06 7.11 26.65
C ALA A 20 9.00 7.56 25.20
N SER A 21 10.11 8.11 24.71
CA SER A 21 10.33 8.31 23.29
C SER A 21 10.17 6.94 22.67
N GLY A 22 8.98 6.66 22.15
CA GLY A 22 8.75 5.49 21.33
C GLY A 22 9.74 5.62 20.19
N GLU A 23 10.82 4.83 20.24
CA GLU A 23 11.90 4.94 19.27
C GLU A 23 11.32 4.68 17.89
N THR A 24 11.11 5.75 17.13
CA THR A 24 10.50 5.63 15.82
C THR A 24 11.59 5.16 14.86
N TYR A 25 11.38 4.02 14.21
CA TYR A 25 12.28 3.49 13.20
C TYR A 25 11.79 3.91 11.80
N THR A 26 12.70 4.49 11.02
CA THR A 26 12.46 4.81 9.62
C THR A 26 13.44 3.99 8.77
N PRO A 27 12.96 3.02 7.96
CA PRO A 27 13.83 2.21 7.11
C PRO A 27 14.74 3.08 6.23
N GLY A 28 16.02 2.71 6.13
CA GLY A 28 17.01 3.41 5.30
C GLY A 28 17.61 4.67 5.93
N GLN A 29 17.19 5.05 7.15
CA GLN A 29 17.91 6.06 7.93
C GLN A 29 19.10 5.42 8.65
N LYS A 30 20.20 6.16 8.77
CA LYS A 30 21.39 5.66 9.47
C LYS A 30 21.09 5.54 10.98
N VAL A 31 21.23 4.34 11.51
CA VAL A 31 21.11 4.07 12.95
C VAL A 31 22.42 4.50 13.65
N ASN A 32 22.37 5.62 14.38
CA ASN A 32 23.51 6.10 15.16
C ASN A 32 23.48 5.55 16.60
N LYS A 33 23.80 4.26 16.73
CA LYS A 33 23.89 3.56 18.02
C LYS A 33 25.28 2.95 18.18
N ASP A 34 25.71 2.74 19.41
CA ASP A 34 27.04 2.20 19.73
C ASP A 34 26.99 0.71 20.09
N HIS A 35 28.13 0.02 20.00
CA HIS A 35 28.18 -1.40 20.36
C HIS A 35 27.88 -1.63 21.84
N ARG A 36 28.43 -0.79 22.74
CA ARG A 36 28.33 -1.00 24.19
C ARG A 36 26.94 -0.72 24.74
N GLY A 37 26.31 0.38 24.31
CA GLY A 37 24.99 0.80 24.78
C GLY A 37 23.82 0.10 24.09
N PHE A 38 24.00 -0.42 22.87
CA PHE A 38 22.89 -0.99 22.09
C PHE A 38 23.11 -2.45 21.69
N ALA A 39 24.18 -2.75 20.94
CA ALA A 39 24.36 -4.08 20.37
C ALA A 39 24.66 -5.15 21.43
N ARG A 40 25.48 -4.82 22.44
CA ARG A 40 25.84 -5.74 23.52
C ARG A 40 24.63 -6.11 24.40
N PRO A 41 23.79 -5.17 24.86
CA PRO A 41 22.52 -5.50 25.52
C PRO A 41 21.60 -6.38 24.66
N PHE A 42 21.47 -6.08 23.36
CA PHE A 42 20.67 -6.89 22.44
C PHE A 42 21.15 -8.36 22.41
N LEU A 43 22.46 -8.56 22.23
CA LEU A 43 23.06 -9.90 22.24
C LEU A 43 22.86 -10.60 23.58
N ALA A 44 23.02 -9.88 24.70
CA ALA A 44 22.85 -10.43 26.03
C ALA A 44 21.42 -10.92 26.27
N SER A 45 20.41 -10.15 25.85
CA SER A 45 19.00 -10.48 26.03
C SER A 45 18.51 -11.59 25.11
N HIS A 46 18.93 -11.61 23.85
CA HIS A 46 18.32 -12.47 22.82
C HIS A 46 19.23 -13.60 22.31
N CYS A 47 20.55 -13.51 22.48
CA CYS A 47 21.48 -14.45 21.84
C CYS A 47 22.30 -15.27 22.84
N VAL A 48 22.81 -14.65 23.90
CA VAL A 48 23.77 -15.27 24.84
C VAL A 48 23.16 -16.43 25.64
N GLY A 49 21.83 -16.51 25.76
CA GLY A 49 21.15 -17.64 26.41
C GLY A 49 21.49 -18.99 25.76
N CYS A 50 21.62 -19.05 24.43
CA CYS A 50 21.98 -20.26 23.69
C CYS A 50 23.42 -20.23 23.13
N HIS A 51 23.96 -19.03 22.90
CA HIS A 51 25.30 -18.82 22.36
C HIS A 51 26.27 -18.27 23.42
N GLY A 52 26.18 -18.80 24.65
CA GLY A 52 27.01 -18.40 25.78
C GLY A 52 28.38 -19.08 25.82
N LEU A 53 29.06 -18.97 26.96
CA LEU A 53 30.38 -19.59 27.20
C LEU A 53 30.31 -21.11 27.36
N LYS A 54 29.23 -21.62 27.97
CA LYS A 54 29.05 -23.05 28.24
C LYS A 54 28.20 -23.65 27.13
N GLU A 55 28.79 -24.58 26.38
CA GLU A 55 28.13 -25.37 25.31
C GLU A 55 27.30 -24.52 24.32
N PRO A 56 27.95 -23.59 23.59
CA PRO A 56 27.23 -22.74 22.64
C PRO A 56 26.59 -23.57 21.52
N ALA A 57 25.31 -23.33 21.28
CA ALA A 57 24.60 -23.91 20.15
C ALA A 57 25.31 -23.57 18.83
N GLY A 58 25.40 -24.54 17.92
CA GLY A 58 26.09 -24.35 16.63
C GLY A 58 27.58 -24.05 16.73
N ASN A 59 28.22 -24.34 17.87
CA ASN A 59 29.64 -24.12 18.14
C ASN A 59 30.07 -22.64 17.91
N LEU A 60 29.17 -21.70 18.23
CA LEU A 60 29.41 -20.26 18.11
C LEU A 60 29.08 -19.56 19.42
N SER A 61 30.11 -19.08 20.12
CA SER A 61 29.94 -18.22 21.29
C SER A 61 29.84 -16.76 20.85
N LEU A 62 28.82 -16.06 21.34
CA LEU A 62 28.57 -14.64 21.14
C LEU A 62 28.82 -13.82 22.41
N HIS A 63 29.24 -14.47 23.51
CA HIS A 63 29.42 -13.83 24.82
C HIS A 63 30.45 -12.68 24.78
N ASP A 64 31.60 -12.92 24.16
CA ASP A 64 32.72 -11.96 24.06
C ASP A 64 32.78 -11.30 22.68
N LEU A 65 31.66 -11.25 21.95
CA LEU A 65 31.64 -10.64 20.62
C LEU A 65 31.80 -9.12 20.73
N GLY A 66 33.02 -8.65 20.45
CA GLY A 66 33.36 -7.24 20.39
C GLY A 66 32.67 -6.47 19.24
N PRO A 67 32.93 -5.16 19.12
CA PRO A 67 32.40 -4.35 18.03
C PRO A 67 32.85 -4.91 16.67
N VAL A 68 32.12 -4.54 15.61
CA VAL A 68 32.44 -4.99 14.25
C VAL A 68 33.86 -4.56 13.88
N SER A 69 34.66 -5.52 13.45
CA SER A 69 36.05 -5.40 13.02
C SER A 69 36.28 -6.31 11.81
N GLU A 70 37.41 -6.13 11.13
CA GLU A 70 37.73 -6.95 9.94
C GLU A 70 37.82 -8.44 10.29
N VAL A 71 38.33 -8.75 11.48
CA VAL A 71 38.53 -10.14 11.95
C VAL A 71 37.20 -10.83 12.26
N ASN A 72 36.23 -10.11 12.83
CA ASN A 72 34.94 -10.69 13.23
C ASN A 72 33.79 -10.41 12.24
N ALA A 73 34.05 -9.72 11.12
CA ALA A 73 33.05 -9.37 10.11
C ALA A 73 32.28 -10.60 9.59
N GLY A 74 32.95 -11.75 9.48
CA GLY A 74 32.31 -13.01 9.09
C GLY A 74 31.29 -13.54 10.11
N ILE A 75 31.52 -13.31 11.40
CA ILE A 75 30.55 -13.65 12.46
C ILE A 75 29.36 -12.69 12.39
N TRP A 76 29.63 -11.38 12.35
CA TRP A 76 28.58 -10.37 12.27
C TRP A 76 27.70 -10.50 11.02
N ARG A 77 28.27 -10.91 9.88
CA ARG A 77 27.49 -11.21 8.67
C ARG A 77 26.52 -12.37 8.88
N ARG A 78 26.94 -13.42 9.59
CA ARG A 78 26.08 -14.57 9.92
C ARG A 78 24.97 -14.15 10.89
N VAL A 79 25.32 -13.40 11.94
CA VAL A 79 24.34 -12.85 12.90
C VAL A 79 23.31 -11.99 12.18
N TRP A 80 23.75 -11.05 11.34
CA TRP A 80 22.86 -10.21 10.54
C TRP A 80 21.91 -11.02 9.66
N ALA A 81 22.42 -12.05 8.98
CA ALA A 81 21.60 -12.89 8.12
C ALA A 81 20.49 -13.61 8.91
N GLN A 82 20.83 -14.20 10.06
CA GLN A 82 19.87 -14.95 10.88
C GLN A 82 18.81 -14.04 11.52
N VAL A 83 19.23 -12.87 12.04
CA VAL A 83 18.32 -11.90 12.67
C VAL A 83 17.39 -11.26 11.64
N THR A 84 17.90 -10.92 10.45
CA THR A 84 17.09 -10.32 9.39
C THR A 84 16.01 -11.29 8.87
N LEU A 85 16.32 -12.59 8.83
CA LEU A 85 15.39 -13.64 8.42
C LEU A 85 14.43 -14.10 9.53
N LYS A 86 14.53 -13.55 10.75
CA LYS A 86 13.79 -14.02 11.95
C LYS A 86 14.03 -15.49 12.30
N GLU A 87 15.16 -16.05 11.89
CA GLU A 87 15.53 -17.42 12.24
C GLU A 87 16.20 -17.50 13.61
N MET A 88 16.77 -16.39 14.08
CA MET A 88 17.34 -16.24 15.41
C MET A 88 16.76 -15.02 16.14
N PRO A 89 16.30 -15.16 17.39
CA PRO A 89 16.23 -16.40 18.20
C PRO A 89 15.32 -17.48 17.58
N PRO A 90 15.34 -18.74 18.05
CA PRO A 90 14.39 -19.77 17.62
C PRO A 90 12.94 -19.37 17.92
N ARG A 91 11.97 -20.01 17.24
CA ARG A 91 10.53 -19.68 17.39
C ARG A 91 10.00 -19.94 18.80
N GLU A 92 10.61 -20.88 19.51
CA GLU A 92 10.27 -21.26 20.88
C GLU A 92 10.77 -20.26 21.92
N MET A 93 11.64 -19.32 21.51
CA MET A 93 12.24 -18.30 22.38
C MET A 93 11.60 -16.93 22.14
N GLU A 94 11.79 -16.03 23.10
CA GLU A 94 11.29 -14.66 23.00
C GLU A 94 11.95 -13.92 21.83
N GLN A 95 11.12 -13.57 20.83
CA GLN A 95 11.55 -12.81 19.67
C GLN A 95 11.70 -11.33 20.01
N PRO A 96 12.75 -10.66 19.51
CA PRO A 96 12.88 -9.22 19.67
C PRO A 96 11.71 -8.50 18.98
N PRO A 97 11.22 -7.38 19.56
CA PRO A 97 10.23 -6.53 18.92
C PRO A 97 10.68 -6.11 17.51
N VAL A 98 9.74 -5.97 16.58
CA VAL A 98 10.03 -5.71 15.16
C VAL A 98 10.94 -4.49 14.98
N VAL A 99 10.63 -3.37 15.64
CA VAL A 99 11.43 -2.14 15.60
C VAL A 99 12.86 -2.37 16.08
N HIS A 100 13.02 -3.05 17.23
CA HIS A 100 14.33 -3.29 17.82
C HIS A 100 15.19 -4.21 16.94
N ARG A 101 14.57 -5.25 16.37
CA ARG A 101 15.21 -6.16 15.41
C ARG A 101 15.69 -5.43 14.17
N LEU A 102 14.84 -4.59 13.57
CA LEU A 102 15.17 -3.84 12.36
C LEU A 102 16.31 -2.83 12.62
N GLN A 103 16.24 -2.10 13.74
CA GLN A 103 17.33 -1.21 14.15
C GLN A 103 18.65 -1.96 14.36
N PHE A 104 18.62 -3.14 14.97
CA PHE A 104 19.81 -3.96 15.18
C PHE A 104 20.39 -4.47 13.85
N SER A 105 19.54 -4.97 12.94
CA SER A 105 19.97 -5.36 11.60
C SER A 105 20.61 -4.20 10.83
N ASP A 106 19.97 -3.03 10.81
CA ASP A 106 20.49 -1.84 10.10
C ASP A 106 21.78 -1.31 10.74
N TRP A 107 21.91 -1.39 12.07
CA TRP A 107 23.14 -1.07 12.78
C TRP A 107 24.30 -1.98 12.33
N ILE A 108 24.08 -3.30 12.24
CA ILE A 108 25.11 -4.23 11.76
C ILE A 108 25.51 -3.91 10.31
N VAL A 109 24.53 -3.61 9.45
CA VAL A 109 24.80 -3.22 8.05
C VAL A 109 25.68 -1.96 8.00
N GLY A 110 25.35 -0.94 8.80
CA GLY A 110 26.11 0.30 8.89
C GLY A 110 27.55 0.09 9.34
N GLU A 111 27.77 -0.73 10.36
CA GLU A 111 29.10 -1.04 10.87
C GLU A 111 29.92 -1.93 9.91
N LEU A 112 29.30 -2.95 9.30
CA LEU A 112 29.94 -3.76 8.26
C LEU A 112 30.32 -2.91 7.05
N ALA A 113 29.44 -2.01 6.60
CA ALA A 113 29.73 -1.09 5.50
C ALA A 113 30.86 -0.11 5.85
N ARG A 114 30.95 0.33 7.11
CA ARG A 114 32.04 1.19 7.60
C ARG A 114 33.38 0.46 7.61
N VAL A 115 33.42 -0.73 8.20
CA VAL A 115 34.66 -1.51 8.38
C VAL A 115 35.16 -2.10 7.07
N MET A 116 34.25 -2.58 6.20
CA MET A 116 34.64 -3.24 4.96
C MET A 116 34.85 -2.28 3.78
N ARG A 117 34.77 -0.96 3.98
CA ARG A 117 34.80 0.04 2.89
C ARG A 117 35.98 -0.15 1.94
N ASP A 118 37.17 -0.40 2.49
CA ASP A 118 38.42 -0.54 1.72
C ASP A 118 38.75 -1.99 1.37
N LYS A 119 37.84 -2.93 1.68
CA LYS A 119 38.01 -4.38 1.53
C LYS A 119 36.95 -5.01 0.60
N GLY A 120 36.44 -4.22 -0.34
CA GLY A 120 35.39 -4.64 -1.29
C GLY A 120 33.95 -4.32 -0.84
N GLY A 121 33.78 -3.71 0.33
CA GLY A 121 32.49 -3.25 0.85
C GLY A 121 31.57 -4.38 1.31
N PHE A 122 30.44 -4.00 1.89
CA PHE A 122 29.37 -4.92 2.27
C PHE A 122 28.10 -4.58 1.49
N ARG A 123 27.74 -5.43 0.51
CA ARG A 123 26.62 -5.21 -0.42
C ARG A 123 25.51 -6.27 -0.33
N ALA A 124 25.62 -7.22 0.60
CA ALA A 124 24.68 -8.35 0.68
C ALA A 124 23.23 -7.90 1.00
N HIS A 125 23.06 -6.77 1.67
CA HIS A 125 21.75 -6.17 1.96
C HIS A 125 21.10 -5.50 0.74
N LEU A 126 21.87 -5.26 -0.34
CA LEU A 126 21.38 -4.63 -1.58
C LEU A 126 20.94 -5.65 -2.63
N ASP A 127 21.09 -6.93 -2.37
CA ASP A 127 20.68 -7.99 -3.29
C ASP A 127 19.15 -7.97 -3.44
N PRO A 128 18.60 -7.81 -4.66
CA PRO A 128 17.16 -7.80 -4.90
C PRO A 128 16.43 -9.03 -4.34
N ASN A 129 17.10 -10.19 -4.30
CA ASN A 129 16.53 -11.41 -3.76
C ASN A 129 16.21 -11.29 -2.25
N LYS A 130 16.87 -10.36 -1.54
CA LYS A 130 16.59 -10.11 -0.12
C LYS A 130 15.22 -9.50 0.13
N ALA A 131 14.65 -8.81 -0.85
CA ALA A 131 13.30 -8.28 -0.76
C ALA A 131 12.25 -9.39 -0.58
N ASN A 132 12.51 -10.60 -1.08
CA ASN A 132 11.60 -11.74 -0.95
C ASN A 132 11.52 -12.31 0.47
N PHE A 133 12.45 -11.95 1.36
CA PHE A 133 12.46 -12.40 2.77
C PHE A 133 11.91 -11.34 3.72
N VAL A 134 11.42 -10.21 3.20
CA VAL A 134 10.67 -9.25 4.01
C VAL A 134 9.33 -9.87 4.35
N ASP A 135 8.93 -9.75 5.61
CA ASP A 135 7.65 -10.24 6.09
C ASP A 135 6.49 -9.63 5.28
N HIS A 136 5.57 -10.48 4.83
CA HIS A 136 4.39 -10.07 4.09
C HIS A 136 3.54 -9.05 4.87
N ASP A 137 3.41 -9.22 6.18
CA ASP A 137 2.59 -8.34 7.03
C ASP A 137 3.19 -6.93 7.14
N LEU A 138 4.51 -6.79 6.99
CA LEU A 138 5.16 -5.47 6.96
C LEU A 138 4.99 -4.73 5.63
N LEU A 139 4.68 -5.46 4.55
CA LEU A 139 4.49 -4.88 3.21
C LEU A 139 3.03 -4.55 2.92
N PHE A 140 2.11 -5.40 3.36
CA PHE A 140 0.69 -5.33 2.97
C PHE A 140 -0.26 -5.18 4.16
N GLY A 141 0.23 -5.39 5.39
CA GLY A 141 -0.56 -5.28 6.61
C GLY A 141 -0.50 -3.90 7.26
N PRO A 142 -1.20 -3.73 8.39
CA PRO A 142 -1.07 -2.55 9.23
C PRO A 142 0.35 -2.49 9.80
N LEU A 143 1.00 -1.32 9.70
CA LEU A 143 2.35 -1.14 10.21
C LEU A 143 2.34 -1.18 11.75
N PRO A 144 3.30 -1.90 12.38
CA PRO A 144 3.50 -1.85 13.82
C PRO A 144 3.78 -0.44 14.33
N ASP A 145 3.37 -0.18 15.57
CA ASP A 145 3.65 1.08 16.26
C ASP A 145 5.15 1.37 16.28
N GLY A 146 5.50 2.62 15.97
CA GLY A 146 6.90 3.08 15.92
C GLY A 146 7.59 2.89 14.57
N ILE A 147 6.97 2.31 13.55
CA ILE A 147 7.54 2.31 12.18
C ILE A 147 6.99 3.52 11.40
N LYS A 148 7.88 4.37 10.92
CA LYS A 148 7.54 5.49 10.04
C LYS A 148 8.15 5.26 8.67
N LEU A 149 7.32 5.25 7.63
CA LEU A 149 7.81 5.14 6.26
C LEU A 149 8.26 6.51 5.74
N ALA A 150 9.34 6.51 4.96
CA ALA A 150 9.68 7.64 4.12
C ALA A 150 8.55 7.87 3.09
N PRO A 151 8.30 9.11 2.66
CA PRO A 151 7.33 9.36 1.59
C PRO A 151 7.71 8.55 0.34
N THR A 152 6.70 8.12 -0.41
CA THR A 152 6.91 7.35 -1.64
C THR A 152 7.80 8.12 -2.61
N SER A 153 8.81 7.45 -3.18
CA SER A 153 9.79 8.08 -4.08
C SER A 153 9.14 8.77 -5.29
N SER A 154 8.01 8.24 -5.77
CA SER A 154 7.21 8.91 -6.79
C SER A 154 6.04 9.71 -6.21
N PRO A 155 5.71 10.88 -6.79
CA PRO A 155 4.49 11.60 -6.42
C PRO A 155 3.25 10.77 -6.73
N SER A 156 2.12 11.10 -6.08
CA SER A 156 0.82 10.51 -6.39
C SER A 156 0.51 10.70 -7.88
N ARG A 157 0.36 9.59 -8.61
CA ARG A 157 0.03 9.62 -10.04
C ARG A 157 -1.47 9.38 -10.20
N LEU A 158 -2.08 10.06 -11.15
CA LEU A 158 -3.41 9.67 -11.62
C LEU A 158 -3.27 8.34 -12.34
N TRP A 159 -3.82 7.27 -11.77
CA TRP A 159 -3.86 5.98 -12.43
C TRP A 159 -4.75 6.08 -13.66
N ARG A 160 -4.20 5.74 -14.83
CA ARG A 160 -4.99 5.59 -16.04
C ARG A 160 -5.81 4.33 -15.89
N VAL A 161 -7.09 4.53 -15.73
CA VAL A 161 -8.08 3.47 -15.67
C VAL A 161 -8.44 3.05 -17.10
N THR A 162 -8.62 1.75 -17.34
CA THR A 162 -8.99 1.24 -18.67
C THR A 162 -10.40 1.71 -19.04
N PRO A 163 -10.72 1.86 -20.34
CA PRO A 163 -12.08 2.22 -20.74
C PRO A 163 -13.16 1.31 -20.16
N GLN A 164 -12.87 0.01 -20.03
CA GLN A 164 -13.76 -1.00 -19.45
C GLN A 164 -14.09 -0.67 -18.00
N GLU A 165 -13.09 -0.32 -17.19
CA GLU A 165 -13.30 0.04 -15.79
C GLU A 165 -14.07 1.37 -15.64
N HIS A 166 -13.89 2.33 -16.55
CA HIS A 166 -14.76 3.52 -16.57
C HIS A 166 -16.24 3.17 -16.81
N ILE A 167 -16.50 2.18 -17.67
CA ILE A 167 -17.86 1.73 -17.97
C ILE A 167 -18.46 1.00 -16.79
N THR A 168 -17.70 0.12 -16.12
CA THR A 168 -18.15 -0.58 -14.91
C THR A 168 -18.50 0.42 -13.80
N ARG A 169 -17.63 1.41 -13.53
CA ARG A 169 -17.92 2.47 -12.55
C ARG A 169 -19.12 3.33 -12.93
N LEU A 170 -19.26 3.65 -14.22
CA LEU A 170 -20.44 4.38 -14.71
C LEU A 170 -21.71 3.56 -14.51
N ASN A 171 -21.63 2.24 -14.74
CA ASN A 171 -22.74 1.33 -14.54
C ASN A 171 -23.13 1.23 -13.05
N GLU A 172 -22.17 1.18 -12.12
CA GLU A 172 -22.45 1.23 -10.67
C GLU A 172 -23.17 2.51 -10.24
N LEU A 173 -22.87 3.65 -10.88
CA LEU A 173 -23.56 4.91 -10.61
C LEU A 173 -25.01 4.92 -11.12
N ILE A 174 -25.29 4.15 -12.17
CA ILE A 174 -26.59 4.14 -12.86
C ILE A 174 -27.49 3.02 -12.32
N ASN A 175 -26.92 1.84 -12.12
CA ASN A 175 -27.59 0.60 -11.75
C ASN A 175 -27.05 0.14 -10.39
N ARG A 176 -27.96 -0.20 -9.46
CA ARG A 176 -27.56 -0.72 -8.16
C ARG A 176 -27.25 -2.20 -8.29
N GLU A 177 -25.99 -2.53 -8.48
CA GLU A 177 -25.56 -3.94 -8.55
C GLU A 177 -25.48 -4.55 -7.14
N PRO A 178 -25.82 -5.84 -6.99
CA PRO A 178 -25.67 -6.54 -5.71
C PRO A 178 -24.19 -6.75 -5.38
N ALA A 179 -23.87 -6.82 -4.09
CA ALA A 179 -22.56 -7.26 -3.65
C ALA A 179 -22.29 -8.71 -4.09
N PHE A 180 -21.01 -9.06 -4.26
CA PHE A 180 -20.61 -10.42 -4.60
C PHE A 180 -21.10 -11.43 -3.55
N ASP A 181 -21.79 -12.48 -4.00
CA ASP A 181 -22.27 -13.59 -3.16
C ASP A 181 -21.44 -14.85 -3.46
N PRO A 182 -20.57 -15.30 -2.54
CA PRO A 182 -19.76 -16.49 -2.72
C PRO A 182 -20.58 -17.77 -2.96
N ALA A 183 -21.83 -17.84 -2.50
CA ALA A 183 -22.70 -18.99 -2.73
C ALA A 183 -23.25 -19.04 -4.16
N LYS A 184 -23.15 -17.94 -4.93
CA LYS A 184 -23.66 -17.81 -6.30
C LYS A 184 -22.66 -17.06 -7.21
N PRO A 185 -21.48 -17.64 -7.48
CA PRO A 185 -20.38 -16.95 -8.17
C PRO A 185 -20.65 -16.63 -9.65
N GLY A 186 -21.77 -17.12 -10.22
CA GLY A 186 -22.18 -16.83 -11.60
C GLY A 186 -23.18 -15.67 -11.73
N LEU A 187 -23.66 -15.11 -10.61
CA LEU A 187 -24.51 -13.92 -10.66
C LEU A 187 -23.64 -12.69 -10.82
N ARG A 188 -24.09 -11.80 -11.70
CA ARG A 188 -23.46 -10.51 -11.89
C ARG A 188 -23.48 -9.72 -10.58
N SER A 189 -22.30 -9.25 -10.20
CA SER A 189 -22.02 -8.54 -8.96
C SER A 189 -21.26 -7.24 -9.23
N HIS A 190 -21.22 -6.39 -8.20
CA HIS A 190 -20.48 -5.14 -8.22
C HIS A 190 -19.03 -5.34 -8.71
N GLY A 191 -18.62 -4.54 -9.70
CA GLY A 191 -17.27 -4.59 -10.28
C GLY A 191 -17.13 -5.55 -11.47
N ASP A 192 -18.17 -6.30 -11.82
CA ASP A 192 -18.12 -7.19 -12.98
C ASP A 192 -18.11 -6.41 -14.31
N VAL A 193 -17.47 -7.01 -15.32
CA VAL A 193 -17.42 -6.44 -16.66
C VAL A 193 -18.81 -6.32 -17.26
N VAL A 194 -19.11 -5.13 -17.81
CA VAL A 194 -20.32 -4.94 -18.62
C VAL A 194 -20.11 -5.61 -19.99
N PRO A 195 -20.84 -6.69 -20.31
CA PRO A 195 -20.66 -7.38 -21.57
C PRO A 195 -21.20 -6.54 -22.73
N THR A 196 -20.60 -6.72 -23.89
CA THR A 196 -21.14 -6.21 -25.14
C THR A 196 -22.37 -7.02 -25.55
N ASN A 197 -23.26 -6.41 -26.32
CA ASN A 197 -24.40 -7.13 -26.89
C ASN A 197 -23.93 -8.10 -28.01
N HIS A 198 -24.85 -8.92 -28.52
CA HIS A 198 -24.57 -9.85 -29.63
C HIS A 198 -24.02 -9.18 -30.90
N GLY A 199 -24.23 -7.88 -31.08
CA GLY A 199 -23.70 -7.07 -32.18
C GLY A 199 -22.33 -6.45 -31.90
N GLY A 200 -21.69 -6.78 -30.77
CA GLY A 200 -20.39 -6.24 -30.35
C GLY A 200 -20.43 -4.80 -29.82
N GLU A 201 -21.62 -4.19 -29.69
CA GLU A 201 -21.79 -2.85 -29.17
C GLU A 201 -21.93 -2.88 -27.64
N LEU A 202 -21.26 -1.96 -26.96
CA LEU A 202 -21.47 -1.73 -25.54
C LEU A 202 -22.71 -0.85 -25.33
N LYS A 203 -23.71 -1.38 -24.60
CA LYS A 203 -24.92 -0.66 -24.22
C LYS A 203 -25.10 -0.71 -22.72
N LEU A 204 -25.11 0.46 -22.09
CA LEU A 204 -25.59 0.63 -20.73
C LEU A 204 -27.08 0.93 -20.77
N TYR A 205 -27.85 0.17 -19.99
CA TYR A 205 -29.26 0.41 -19.81
C TYR A 205 -29.47 1.14 -18.49
N PHE A 206 -30.30 2.18 -18.50
CA PHE A 206 -30.63 2.95 -17.32
C PHE A 206 -31.85 2.32 -16.64
N GLY A 207 -31.68 1.78 -15.43
CA GLY A 207 -32.80 1.44 -14.55
C GLY A 207 -33.74 0.37 -15.08
N THR A 208 -33.29 -0.52 -15.97
CA THR A 208 -34.10 -1.64 -16.49
C THR A 208 -34.51 -2.61 -15.38
N ASP A 209 -33.68 -2.73 -14.35
CA ASP A 209 -33.91 -3.48 -13.11
C ASP A 209 -35.03 -2.88 -12.24
N ARG A 210 -35.43 -1.62 -12.49
CA ARG A 210 -36.49 -0.90 -11.77
C ARG A 210 -37.82 -0.84 -12.54
N ILE A 211 -37.89 -1.44 -13.72
CA ILE A 211 -39.11 -1.42 -14.54
C ILE A 211 -40.09 -2.48 -13.99
N ILE A 212 -41.04 -2.02 -13.17
CA ILE A 212 -42.10 -2.86 -12.60
C ILE A 212 -43.26 -3.14 -13.56
N LYS A 213 -43.46 -2.30 -14.58
CA LYS A 213 -44.51 -2.45 -15.59
C LYS A 213 -44.18 -1.59 -16.82
N TRP A 214 -44.42 -2.12 -18.01
CA TRP A 214 -44.30 -1.39 -19.27
C TRP A 214 -45.69 -1.05 -19.83
N GLN A 215 -45.96 0.22 -20.11
CA GLN A 215 -47.19 0.68 -20.74
C GLN A 215 -46.83 1.72 -21.82
N GLY A 216 -47.10 1.43 -23.10
CA GLY A 216 -46.84 2.33 -24.23
C GLY A 216 -45.76 1.82 -25.20
N GLY A 217 -45.22 2.68 -26.06
CA GLY A 217 -44.14 2.34 -27.00
C GLY A 217 -42.75 2.62 -26.43
N THR A 218 -41.74 1.84 -26.85
CA THR A 218 -40.36 1.97 -26.35
C THR A 218 -39.65 3.15 -27.01
N VAL A 219 -39.24 4.14 -26.23
CA VAL A 219 -38.35 5.23 -26.68
C VAL A 219 -36.93 4.90 -26.23
N ALA A 220 -36.05 4.58 -27.18
CA ALA A 220 -34.63 4.37 -26.89
C ALA A 220 -33.87 5.71 -27.01
N TYR A 221 -33.44 6.26 -25.88
CA TYR A 221 -32.49 7.37 -25.88
C TYR A 221 -31.07 6.83 -26.12
N ALA A 222 -30.63 6.86 -27.38
CA ALA A 222 -29.24 6.57 -27.72
C ALA A 222 -28.39 7.83 -27.55
N THR A 223 -27.98 8.15 -26.33
CA THR A 223 -26.96 9.18 -26.11
C THR A 223 -25.58 8.60 -26.40
N ARG A 224 -25.00 8.97 -27.55
CA ARG A 224 -23.60 8.66 -27.87
C ARG A 224 -22.69 9.55 -27.02
N SER A 225 -22.26 9.08 -25.86
CA SER A 225 -21.21 9.74 -25.08
C SER A 225 -19.87 9.57 -25.80
N ARG A 226 -19.57 10.45 -26.74
CA ARG A 226 -18.26 10.49 -27.38
C ARG A 226 -17.32 11.22 -26.42
N ALA A 227 -16.62 10.46 -25.57
CA ALA A 227 -15.57 11.01 -24.72
C ALA A 227 -14.39 11.47 -25.60
N CYS A 228 -14.36 12.75 -25.98
CA CYS A 228 -13.11 13.37 -26.40
C CYS A 228 -12.24 13.51 -25.16
N LEU A 229 -11.32 12.55 -24.96
CA LEU A 229 -10.19 12.77 -24.06
C LEU A 229 -9.42 13.99 -24.61
N PRO A 230 -9.23 15.07 -23.85
CA PRO A 230 -8.31 16.11 -24.27
C PRO A 230 -6.93 15.45 -24.43
N SER A 231 -6.35 15.54 -25.63
CA SER A 231 -5.03 15.00 -25.88
C SER A 231 -4.03 15.83 -25.08
N CYS A 232 -3.66 15.34 -23.90
CA CYS A 232 -2.59 15.92 -23.11
C CYS A 232 -1.26 15.56 -23.81
N ARG A 233 -0.86 16.39 -24.77
CA ARG A 233 0.42 16.25 -25.47
C ARG A 233 1.48 16.89 -24.57
N GLN A 234 2.31 16.06 -23.93
CA GLN A 234 3.52 16.55 -23.27
C GLN A 234 4.42 17.21 -24.32
N ARG A 235 4.66 18.50 -24.17
CA ARG A 235 5.91 19.10 -24.63
C ARG A 235 6.36 20.12 -23.59
N GLU A 236 7.65 20.05 -23.32
CA GLU A 236 8.36 20.69 -22.22
C GLU A 236 8.24 22.22 -22.21
N THR A 237 8.53 22.77 -21.03
CA THR A 237 8.85 24.16 -20.66
C THR A 237 7.72 25.22 -20.63
N THR A 238 7.32 25.54 -19.39
CA THR A 238 6.92 26.85 -18.84
C THR A 238 5.67 27.56 -19.39
N GLY A 239 4.64 27.66 -18.55
CA GLY A 239 3.58 28.67 -18.61
C GLY A 239 2.21 28.14 -19.04
N TRP A 240 1.27 28.02 -18.09
CA TRP A 240 -0.12 27.66 -18.38
C TRP A 240 -0.81 28.79 -19.15
N ARG A 241 -1.10 28.57 -20.43
CA ARG A 241 -2.04 29.39 -21.19
C ARG A 241 -3.08 28.48 -21.81
N THR A 242 -4.31 28.57 -21.31
CA THR A 242 -5.48 27.93 -21.93
C THR A 242 -5.77 28.67 -23.23
N THR A 243 -5.57 28.04 -24.38
CA THR A 243 -6.14 28.54 -25.63
C THR A 243 -7.59 28.07 -25.71
N PRO A 244 -8.56 28.99 -25.95
CA PRO A 244 -9.92 28.58 -26.19
C PRO A 244 -9.98 27.98 -27.59
N THR A 245 -10.10 26.66 -27.70
CA THR A 245 -10.58 26.04 -28.94
C THR A 245 -12.01 26.50 -29.14
N SER A 246 -12.26 27.25 -30.22
CA SER A 246 -13.58 27.79 -30.55
C SER A 246 -14.61 26.67 -30.57
N THR A 247 -15.46 26.65 -29.56
CA THR A 247 -16.60 25.74 -29.50
C THR A 247 -17.66 26.29 -30.45
N ARG A 248 -17.76 25.74 -31.66
CA ARG A 248 -19.03 25.84 -32.39
C ARG A 248 -20.02 24.96 -31.64
N SER A 249 -20.76 25.57 -30.72
CA SER A 249 -22.02 25.02 -30.24
C SER A 249 -22.93 24.90 -31.44
N THR A 250 -23.13 23.69 -31.94
CA THR A 250 -24.23 23.43 -32.87
C THR A 250 -25.52 23.54 -32.06
N VAL A 251 -26.03 24.77 -31.98
CA VAL A 251 -27.41 25.06 -31.60
C VAL A 251 -28.29 24.17 -32.48
N LEU A 252 -29.20 23.46 -31.83
CA LEU A 252 -30.24 22.64 -32.43
C LEU A 252 -30.95 23.46 -33.53
N LYS A 253 -30.52 23.32 -34.79
CA LYS A 253 -31.29 23.86 -35.92
C LYS A 253 -32.55 23.02 -35.99
N ARG A 254 -33.68 23.62 -35.59
CA ARG A 254 -35.02 23.16 -35.91
C ARG A 254 -35.14 23.12 -37.44
N HIS A 255 -34.80 22.01 -38.06
CA HIS A 255 -35.20 21.75 -39.43
C HIS A 255 -36.69 21.39 -39.40
N ARG A 256 -37.56 22.39 -39.65
CA ARG A 256 -38.86 22.09 -40.24
C ARG A 256 -38.59 21.61 -41.67
N SER A 257 -38.41 20.31 -41.84
CA SER A 257 -38.64 19.67 -43.13
C SER A 257 -40.05 19.11 -43.11
N TRP A 258 -40.95 19.76 -43.85
CA TRP A 258 -42.14 19.07 -44.35
C TRP A 258 -41.64 17.92 -45.23
N GLY A 259 -41.91 16.69 -44.79
CA GLY A 259 -41.45 15.48 -45.45
C GLY A 259 -42.27 14.28 -44.99
N SER A 260 -43.37 14.06 -45.70
CA SER A 260 -44.21 12.85 -45.79
C SER A 260 -44.20 11.86 -44.62
N LEU A 261 -45.34 11.78 -43.90
CA LEU A 261 -45.71 10.61 -43.13
C LEU A 261 -45.72 9.38 -44.06
N LYS A 262 -44.70 8.52 -43.97
CA LYS A 262 -44.86 7.12 -44.37
C LYS A 262 -45.32 6.34 -43.15
N THR A 263 -46.63 6.16 -43.03
CA THR A 263 -47.22 5.08 -42.25
C THR A 263 -46.89 3.77 -42.96
N SER A 264 -45.92 3.00 -42.45
CA SER A 264 -45.81 1.59 -42.82
C SER A 264 -46.75 0.78 -41.93
N SER A 265 -47.94 0.50 -42.43
CA SER A 265 -48.79 -0.57 -41.90
C SER A 265 -48.12 -1.91 -42.26
N ALA A 266 -47.45 -2.53 -41.29
CA ALA A 266 -47.03 -3.91 -41.41
C ALA A 266 -48.16 -4.81 -40.88
N THR A 267 -48.97 -5.32 -41.80
CA THR A 267 -49.91 -6.42 -41.57
C THR A 267 -49.10 -7.68 -41.29
N TRP A 268 -49.30 -8.28 -40.12
CA TRP A 268 -48.75 -9.61 -39.80
C TRP A 268 -49.60 -10.69 -40.49
N PRO A 269 -49.02 -11.64 -41.24
CA PRO A 269 -49.75 -12.83 -41.63
C PRO A 269 -49.85 -13.77 -40.43
N MET A 270 -51.09 -14.12 -40.07
CA MET A 270 -51.37 -15.24 -39.17
C MET A 270 -50.84 -16.53 -39.80
N ALA A 271 -49.94 -17.22 -39.10
CA ALA A 271 -49.66 -18.62 -39.37
C ALA A 271 -50.73 -19.48 -38.68
N ARG A 272 -51.32 -20.40 -39.44
CA ARG A 272 -52.11 -21.53 -38.95
C ARG A 272 -51.20 -22.59 -38.35
#